data_AF-A0A938J8T5-F1
#
_entry.id   AF-A0A938J8T5-F1
#
_cell.length_a   1.000
_cell.length_b   1.000
_cell.length_c   1.000
_cell.angle_alpha   90.00
_cell.angle_beta   90.00
_cell.angle_gamma   90.00
#
_symmetry.space_group_name_H-M   'P 1'
#
loop_
_entity.id
_entity.type
_entity.pdbx_description
1 polymer ?
#
loop_
_entity_poly.entity_id
_entity_poly.type
_entity_poly.pdbx_seq_one_letter_code
_entity_poly.pdbx_strand_id
1 'polypeptide(L)' 'MTRRVAIVGAALSDCGRVDTKSPYELHYQAAVRAVADAGLTKADVDGFGSSG' A
#
# COMPACT_ATOMS: atom_id res chain seq x y z
N MET A 1 -23.41 13.02 -6.17
CA MET A 1 -23.36 11.65 -6.72
C MET A 1 -22.26 10.87 -6.00
N THR A 2 -22.59 9.80 -5.29
CA THR A 2 -21.61 8.89 -4.70
C THR A 2 -21.22 7.83 -5.72
N ARG A 3 -19.91 7.59 -5.89
CA ARG A 3 -19.39 6.50 -6.74
C ARG A 3 -19.29 5.22 -5.91
N ARG A 4 -19.57 4.07 -6.51
CA ARG A 4 -19.35 2.76 -5.87
C ARG A 4 -17.85 2.48 -5.85
N VAL A 5 -17.34 2.02 -4.71
CA VAL A 5 -15.92 1.75 -4.48
C VAL A 5 -15.75 0.40 -3.77
N ALA A 6 -14.60 -0.24 -3.97
CA ALA A 6 -14.25 -1.52 -3.36
C ALA A 6 -12.76 -1.56 -3.01
N ILE A 7 -12.40 -2.34 -1.99
CA ILE A 7 -11.01 -2.68 -1.67
C ILE A 7 -10.68 -3.98 -2.39
N VAL A 8 -9.60 -3.98 -3.18
CA VAL A 8 -9.19 -5.13 -4.00
C VAL A 8 -7.85 -5.72 -3.58
N GLY A 9 -7.12 -5.08 -2.66
CA GLY A 9 -5.90 -5.62 -2.09
C GLY A 9 -5.57 -4.97 -0.76
N ALA A 10 -5.02 -5.74 0.17
CA ALA A 10 -4.61 -5.27 1.48
C ALA A 10 -3.36 -6.01 1.96
N ALA A 11 -2.38 -5.28 2.47
CA ALA A 11 -1.16 -5.86 3.00
C ALA A 11 -0.55 -5.00 4.10
N LEU A 12 0.28 -5.63 4.93
CA LEU A 12 1.07 -4.98 5.94
C LEU A 12 2.55 -4.91 5.52
N SER A 13 3.23 -3.88 6.00
CA SER A 13 4.68 -3.89 6.10
C SER A 13 5.13 -4.88 7.17
N ASP A 14 6.43 -4.98 7.38
CA ASP A 14 6.92 -5.68 8.56
C ASP A 14 6.39 -4.96 9.82
N CYS A 15 5.95 -5.76 10.80
CA CYS A 15 5.28 -5.29 12.00
C CYS A 15 6.17 -5.49 13.23
N GLY A 16 5.98 -4.66 14.25
CA GLY A 16 6.81 -4.66 15.46
C GLY A 16 7.96 -3.66 15.39
N ARG A 17 9.02 -3.91 16.17
CA ARG A 17 10.23 -3.06 16.16
C ARG A 17 11.09 -3.38 14.95
N VAL A 18 11.22 -2.43 14.03
CA VAL A 18 12.00 -2.56 12.79
C VAL A 18 13.02 -1.42 12.73
N ASP A 19 14.21 -1.64 13.28
CA ASP A 19 15.25 -0.61 13.38
C ASP A 19 16.03 -0.39 12.06
N THR A 20 15.78 -1.23 11.05
CA THR A 20 16.53 -1.25 9.79
C THR A 20 15.80 -0.58 8.62
N LYS A 21 14.60 -0.04 8.84
CA LYS A 21 13.78 0.61 7.80
C LYS A 21 13.26 1.93 8.31
N SER A 22 13.34 2.95 7.48
CA SER A 22 12.62 4.20 7.68
C SER A 22 11.10 3.98 7.57
N PRO A 23 10.28 4.87 8.15
CA PRO A 23 8.84 4.83 7.97
C PRO A 23 8.40 4.81 6.49
N TYR A 24 9.11 5.54 5.62
CA TYR A 24 8.81 5.55 4.18
C TYR A 24 9.06 4.20 3.51
N GLU A 25 10.09 3.48 3.91
CA GLU A 25 10.34 2.12 3.40
C GLU A 25 9.27 1.15 3.87
N LEU A 26 8.71 1.33 5.07
CA LEU A 26 7.57 0.54 5.55
C LEU A 26 6.29 0.88 4.77
N HIS A 27 5.98 2.15 4.53
CA HIS A 27 4.85 2.54 3.67
C HIS A 27 5.01 1.96 2.26
N TYR A 28 6.20 2.08 1.66
CA TYR A 28 6.50 1.50 0.36
C TYR A 28 6.29 -0.02 0.35
N GLN A 29 6.79 -0.72 1.37
CA GLN A 29 6.64 -2.16 1.50
C GLN A 29 5.17 -2.59 1.59
N ALA A 30 4.36 -1.93 2.42
CA ALA A 30 2.93 -2.21 2.53
C ALA A 30 2.21 -1.93 1.21
N ALA A 31 2.47 -0.77 0.59
CA ALA A 31 1.82 -0.35 -0.64
C ALA A 31 2.11 -1.32 -1.81
N VAL A 32 3.38 -1.70 -2.02
CA VAL A 32 3.75 -2.63 -3.10
C VAL A 32 3.13 -4.01 -2.89
N ARG A 33 3.09 -4.50 -1.64
CA ARG A 33 2.44 -5.78 -1.32
C ARG A 33 0.92 -5.72 -1.57
N ALA A 34 0.26 -4.62 -1.20
CA ALA A 34 -1.19 -4.46 -1.41
C ALA A 34 -1.55 -4.35 -2.90
N VAL A 35 -0.71 -3.70 -3.70
CA VAL A 35 -0.87 -3.65 -5.17
C VAL A 35 -0.71 -5.05 -5.78
N ALA A 36 0.27 -5.84 -5.29
CA ALA A 36 0.46 -7.22 -5.73
C ALA A 36 -0.70 -8.14 -5.29
N ASP A 37 -1.24 -7.96 -4.08
CA ASP A 37 -2.42 -8.69 -3.59
C ASP A 37 -3.66 -8.44 -4.48
N ALA A 38 -3.80 -7.23 -5.02
CA ALA A 38 -4.81 -6.89 -6.01
C ALA A 38 -4.57 -7.47 -7.41
N GLY A 39 -3.42 -8.12 -7.65
CA GLY A 39 -3.02 -8.60 -8.99
C GLY A 39 -2.66 -7.46 -9.96
N LEU A 40 -2.28 -6.29 -9.45
CA LEU A 40 -1.98 -5.09 -10.22
C LEU A 40 -0.48 -4.75 -10.20
N THR A 41 -0.10 -3.69 -10.90
CA THR A 41 1.24 -3.12 -10.93
C THR A 41 1.21 -1.62 -10.61
N LYS A 42 2.39 -1.01 -10.41
CA LYS A 42 2.53 0.45 -10.23
C LYS A 42 1.94 1.24 -11.41
N ALA A 43 1.97 0.68 -12.63
CA ALA A 43 1.48 1.36 -13.83
C ALA A 43 -0.06 1.55 -13.83
N ASP A 44 -0.77 0.77 -13.00
CA ASP A 44 -2.24 0.82 -12.88
C ASP A 44 -2.70 1.85 -11.83
N VAL A 45 -1.76 2.56 -11.17
CA VAL A 45 -2.06 3.47 -10.06
C VAL A 45 -2.01 4.92 -10.52
N ASP A 46 -3.18 5.56 -10.57
CA ASP A 46 -3.32 6.97 -10.95
C ASP A 46 -3.40 7.94 -9.76
N GLY A 47 -3.52 7.42 -8.54
CA GLY A 47 -3.67 8.20 -7.32
C GLY A 47 -2.99 7.57 -6.13
N PHE A 48 -2.37 8.40 -5.29
CA PHE A 48 -1.67 7.97 -4.09
C PHE A 48 -2.08 8.83 -2.89
N GLY A 49 -2.46 8.17 -1.80
CA GLY A 49 -2.77 8.80 -0.52
C GLY A 49 -1.97 8.12 0.58
N SER A 50 -1.31 8.92 1.42
CA SER A 50 -0.57 8.45 2.58
C SER A 50 -0.92 9.31 3.78
N SER A 51 -1.02 8.69 4.95
CA SER A 51 -1.08 9.34 6.25
C SER A 51 0.16 8.91 7.03
N GLY A 52 0.87 9.88 7.62
CA GLY A 52 2.03 9.62 8.47
C GLY A 52 1.63 9.01 9.80
#